data_AF-A0A359D946-F1
#
_entry.id   AF-A0A359D946-F1
#
_cell.length_a   1.000
_cell.length_b   1.000
_cell.length_c   1.000
_cell.angle_alpha   90.00
_cell.angle_beta   90.00
_cell.angle_gamma   90.00
#
_symmetry.space_group_name_H-M   'P 1'
#
loop_
_entity.id
_entity.type
_entity.pdbx_description
1 polymer ?
#
loop_
_entity_poly.entity_id
_entity_poly.type
_entity_poly.pdbx_seq_one_letter_code
_entity_poly.pdbx_strand_id
1 'polypeptide(L)'
;LPNGERFMPRFDERAELAPRDIVARAIDHEMKRLGVDCVYLDISHKPADFVKTHFPTVYERCLDFGIDITRAPIPVVPAAHYTCGGVVVDQAGHTDVPGLYAIGETSFTGLHGANRMASNSLLECFVYARSAAADIVSKLDQVAMPASLPSWDASQVTDSDEDVIIAHNWDELR
;
A
#
# COMPACT_ATOMS: atom_id res chain seq x y z
N LEU A 1 2.00 -8.10 22.28
CA LEU A 1 2.61 -6.94 22.98
C LEU A 1 4.03 -7.31 23.40
N PRO A 2 4.92 -6.38 23.80
CA PRO A 2 6.29 -6.71 24.21
C PRO A 2 6.39 -7.71 25.38
N ASN A 3 5.37 -7.76 26.23
CA ASN A 3 5.23 -8.74 27.31
C ASN A 3 4.66 -10.11 26.86
N GLY A 4 4.45 -10.33 25.55
CA GLY A 4 3.86 -11.55 24.99
C GLY A 4 2.32 -11.59 25.00
N GLU A 5 1.64 -10.59 25.57
CA GLU A 5 0.17 -10.59 25.66
C GLU A 5 -0.49 -10.35 24.29
N ARG A 6 -1.54 -11.13 24.00
CA ARG A 6 -2.45 -10.89 22.86
C ARG A 6 -3.44 -9.79 23.21
N PHE A 7 -3.48 -8.73 22.40
CA PHE A 7 -4.30 -7.54 22.68
C PHE A 7 -5.53 -7.42 21.77
N MET A 8 -5.50 -8.02 20.57
CA MET A 8 -6.60 -7.90 19.59
C MET A 8 -7.98 -8.30 20.14
N PRO A 9 -8.13 -9.35 20.99
CA PRO A 9 -9.42 -9.68 21.59
C PRO A 9 -10.06 -8.57 22.44
N ARG A 10 -9.31 -7.55 22.85
CA ARG A 10 -9.86 -6.38 23.58
C ARG A 10 -10.54 -5.36 22.65
N PHE A 11 -10.23 -5.40 21.35
CA PHE A 11 -10.70 -4.42 20.36
C PHE A 11 -11.80 -4.97 19.46
N ASP A 12 -11.72 -6.25 19.09
CA ASP A 12 -12.66 -6.88 18.17
C ASP A 12 -12.77 -8.38 18.46
N GLU A 13 -13.99 -8.91 18.41
CA GLU A 13 -14.26 -10.34 18.65
C GLU A 13 -13.58 -11.27 17.63
N ARG A 14 -13.33 -10.78 16.41
CA ARG A 14 -12.62 -11.51 15.35
C ARG A 14 -11.10 -11.54 15.59
N ALA A 15 -10.61 -10.82 16.59
CA ALA A 15 -9.21 -10.71 16.97
C ALA A 15 -8.30 -10.42 15.76
N GLU A 16 -7.26 -11.24 15.52
CA GLU A 16 -6.30 -11.04 14.43
C GLU A 16 -6.92 -11.19 13.02
N LEU A 17 -8.17 -11.64 12.90
CA LEU A 17 -8.92 -11.75 11.64
C LEU A 17 -9.89 -10.58 11.38
N ALA A 18 -9.89 -9.55 12.22
CA ALA A 18 -10.65 -8.34 11.97
C ALA A 18 -10.15 -7.60 10.71
N PRO A 19 -10.98 -6.72 10.09
CA PRO A 19 -10.56 -5.85 8.99
C PRO A 19 -9.27 -5.06 9.28
N ARG A 20 -8.48 -4.84 8.24
CA ARG A 20 -7.14 -4.25 8.33
C ARG A 20 -7.11 -2.90 9.05
N ASP A 21 -8.12 -2.07 8.84
CA ASP A 21 -8.23 -0.75 9.46
C ASP A 21 -8.47 -0.85 10.97
N ILE A 22 -9.22 -1.85 11.44
CA ILE A 22 -9.40 -2.14 12.87
C ILE A 22 -8.09 -2.62 13.48
N VAL A 23 -7.43 -3.60 12.84
CA VAL A 23 -6.15 -4.14 13.31
C VAL A 23 -5.08 -3.04 13.38
N ALA A 24 -4.94 -2.23 12.33
CA ALA A 24 -3.97 -1.14 12.29
C ALA A 24 -4.23 -0.08 13.37
N ARG A 25 -5.49 0.30 13.60
CA ARG A 25 -5.86 1.23 14.69
C ARG A 25 -5.58 0.64 16.07
N ALA A 26 -5.83 -0.65 16.27
CA ALA A 26 -5.53 -1.31 17.54
C ALA A 26 -4.01 -1.35 17.82
N ILE A 27 -3.21 -1.65 16.81
CA ILE A 27 -1.74 -1.61 16.91
C ILE A 27 -1.25 -0.19 17.26
N ASP A 28 -1.69 0.81 16.49
CA ASP A 28 -1.34 2.22 16.71
C ASP A 28 -1.73 2.69 18.12
N HIS A 29 -2.92 2.31 18.59
CA HIS A 29 -3.38 2.61 19.94
C HIS A 29 -2.46 1.99 21.01
N GLU A 30 -2.12 0.71 20.90
CA GLU A 30 -1.25 0.04 21.87
C GLU A 30 0.17 0.62 21.88
N MET A 31 0.72 0.93 20.71
CA MET A 31 2.04 1.57 20.58
C MET A 31 2.07 2.92 21.30
N LYS A 32 1.06 3.78 21.05
CA LYS A 32 0.94 5.10 21.70
C LYS A 32 0.68 5.00 23.20
N ARG A 33 -0.19 4.09 23.62
CA ARG A 33 -0.56 3.90 25.04
C ARG A 33 0.61 3.42 25.89
N LEU A 34 1.45 2.54 25.33
CA LEU A 34 2.59 1.94 26.04
C LEU A 34 3.91 2.67 25.80
N GLY A 35 3.99 3.57 24.80
CA GLY A 35 5.23 4.23 24.41
C GLY A 35 6.26 3.24 23.85
N VAL A 36 5.82 2.30 23.01
CA VAL A 36 6.67 1.24 22.44
C VAL A 36 6.82 1.41 20.93
N ASP A 37 8.01 1.11 20.41
CA ASP A 37 8.36 1.32 19.01
C ASP A 37 7.66 0.33 18.06
N CYS A 38 7.27 -0.84 18.56
CA CYS A 38 6.61 -1.85 17.76
C CYS A 38 5.72 -2.78 18.61
N VAL A 39 4.91 -3.57 17.91
CA VAL A 39 4.25 -4.77 18.46
C VAL A 39 4.81 -6.01 17.78
N TYR A 40 4.29 -7.18 18.15
CA TYR A 40 4.85 -8.46 17.74
C TYR A 40 3.81 -9.33 17.04
N LEU A 41 4.18 -9.88 15.89
CA LEU A 41 3.44 -10.92 15.16
C LEU A 41 4.10 -12.27 15.44
N ASP A 42 3.34 -13.24 15.96
CA ASP A 42 3.88 -14.53 16.39
C ASP A 42 3.18 -15.72 15.72
N ILE A 43 3.97 -16.53 15.00
CA ILE A 43 3.54 -17.79 14.39
C ILE A 43 4.35 -18.99 14.90
N SER A 44 5.24 -18.79 15.89
CA SER A 44 6.13 -19.83 16.46
C SER A 44 5.37 -20.98 17.13
N HIS A 45 4.10 -20.77 17.47
CA HIS A 45 3.21 -21.81 17.98
C HIS A 45 2.79 -22.85 16.91
N LYS A 46 3.09 -22.61 15.62
CA LYS A 46 2.89 -23.57 14.53
C LYS A 46 4.16 -24.39 14.27
N PRO A 47 4.05 -25.64 13.76
CA PRO A 47 5.21 -26.44 13.41
C PRO A 47 6.11 -25.73 12.38
N ALA A 48 7.43 -25.84 12.55
CA ALA A 48 8.40 -25.19 11.65
C ALA A 48 8.20 -25.58 10.18
N ASP A 49 7.91 -26.85 9.89
CA ASP A 49 7.63 -27.32 8.53
C ASP A 49 6.39 -26.64 7.93
N PHE A 50 5.32 -26.47 8.72
CA PHE A 50 4.13 -25.75 8.28
C PHE A 50 4.47 -24.31 7.86
N VAL A 51 5.25 -23.62 8.69
CA VAL A 51 5.64 -22.22 8.44
C VAL A 51 6.52 -22.11 7.18
N LYS A 52 7.54 -22.97 7.05
CA LYS A 52 8.47 -22.97 5.90
C LYS A 52 7.78 -23.34 4.59
N THR A 53 6.79 -24.24 4.62
CA THR A 53 6.03 -24.61 3.43
C THR A 53 5.04 -23.53 2.98
N HIS A 54 4.33 -22.87 3.91
CA HIS A 54 3.29 -21.90 3.55
C HIS A 54 3.84 -20.47 3.35
N PHE A 55 4.94 -20.12 4.02
CA PHE A 55 5.50 -18.77 4.00
C PHE A 55 7.01 -18.77 3.71
N PRO A 56 7.50 -19.45 2.65
CA PRO A 56 8.93 -19.61 2.39
C PRO A 56 9.63 -18.25 2.23
N THR A 57 9.04 -17.34 1.44
CA THR A 57 9.61 -16.00 1.19
C THR A 57 9.72 -15.17 2.46
N VAL A 58 8.71 -15.23 3.35
CA VAL A 58 8.73 -14.49 4.62
C VAL A 58 9.76 -15.07 5.57
N TYR A 59 9.83 -16.41 5.66
CA TYR A 59 10.82 -17.11 6.48
C TYR A 59 12.25 -16.76 6.07
N GLU A 60 12.58 -16.90 4.79
CA GLU A 60 13.92 -16.59 4.26
C GLU A 60 14.28 -15.13 4.50
N ARG A 61 13.36 -14.20 4.19
CA ARG A 61 13.62 -12.77 4.34
C ARG A 61 13.83 -12.38 5.80
N CYS A 62 13.04 -12.91 6.73
CA CYS A 62 13.24 -12.65 8.15
C CYS A 62 14.56 -13.26 8.67
N LEU A 63 14.96 -14.42 8.14
CA LEU A 63 16.21 -15.08 8.50
C LEU A 63 17.44 -14.25 8.09
N ASP A 64 17.39 -13.55 6.94
CA ASP A 64 18.43 -12.59 6.53
C ASP A 64 18.66 -11.48 7.57
N PHE A 65 17.62 -11.12 8.32
CA PHE A 65 17.67 -10.14 9.42
C PHE A 65 17.90 -10.80 10.79
N GLY A 66 18.24 -12.08 10.83
CA GLY A 66 18.51 -12.82 12.07
C GLY A 66 17.25 -13.22 12.86
N ILE A 67 16.07 -13.17 12.25
CA ILE A 67 14.79 -13.49 12.90
C ILE A 67 14.29 -14.85 12.39
N ASP A 68 14.44 -15.89 13.21
CA ASP A 68 13.81 -17.18 12.96
C ASP A 68 12.35 -17.15 13.41
N ILE A 69 11.44 -16.93 12.46
CA ILE A 69 9.99 -16.80 12.69
C ILE A 69 9.32 -18.09 13.19
N THR A 70 10.03 -19.23 13.16
CA THR A 70 9.55 -20.50 13.73
C THR A 70 9.82 -20.58 15.23
N ARG A 71 10.60 -19.65 15.79
CA ARG A 71 11.06 -19.66 17.18
C ARG A 71 10.83 -18.36 17.93
N ALA A 72 10.80 -17.23 17.21
CA ALA A 72 10.70 -15.90 17.78
C ALA A 72 9.64 -15.06 17.04
N PRO A 73 8.97 -14.13 17.75
CA PRO A 73 8.02 -13.22 17.14
C PRO A 73 8.72 -12.15 16.26
N ILE A 74 7.99 -11.65 15.27
CA ILE A 74 8.44 -10.62 14.33
C ILE A 74 8.01 -9.24 14.85
N PRO A 75 8.92 -8.26 15.00
CA PRO A 75 8.54 -6.88 15.30
C PRO A 75 7.82 -6.27 14.08
N VAL A 76 6.65 -5.66 14.30
CA VAL A 76 5.82 -5.08 13.24
C VAL A 76 5.23 -3.73 13.66
N VAL A 77 5.02 -2.86 12.67
CA VAL A 77 4.36 -1.56 12.81
C VAL A 77 3.35 -1.35 11.68
N PRO A 78 2.31 -0.53 11.85
CA PRO A 78 1.45 -0.11 10.75
C PRO A 78 2.26 0.73 9.75
N ALA A 79 2.03 0.52 8.47
CA ALA A 79 2.65 1.31 7.40
C ALA A 79 1.62 1.66 6.33
N ALA A 80 1.77 2.85 5.73
CA ALA A 80 1.04 3.21 4.52
C ALA A 80 1.35 2.19 3.42
N HIS A 81 0.32 1.80 2.65
CA HIS A 81 0.45 0.66 1.73
C HIS A 81 -0.37 0.78 0.45
N TYR A 82 -1.51 1.48 0.48
CA TYR A 82 -2.36 1.59 -0.70
C TYR A 82 -3.20 2.85 -0.67
N THR A 83 -3.35 3.50 -1.83
CA THR A 83 -4.22 4.68 -2.01
C THR A 83 -5.55 4.24 -2.61
N CYS A 84 -6.65 4.34 -1.85
CA CYS A 84 -7.99 4.01 -2.36
C CYS A 84 -8.64 5.16 -3.16
N GLY A 85 -8.12 6.37 -2.99
CA GLY A 85 -8.48 7.54 -3.79
C GLY A 85 -7.61 7.63 -5.04
N GLY A 86 -7.71 8.75 -5.76
CA GLY A 86 -6.96 8.97 -6.97
C GLY A 86 -7.70 9.91 -7.92
N VAL A 87 -7.27 9.91 -9.17
CA VAL A 87 -7.94 10.66 -10.24
C VAL A 87 -9.30 10.02 -10.52
N VAL A 88 -10.38 10.81 -10.43
CA VAL A 88 -11.73 10.32 -10.72
C VAL A 88 -11.80 9.86 -12.17
N VAL A 89 -12.34 8.65 -12.38
CA VAL A 89 -12.51 8.10 -13.73
C VAL A 89 -13.88 7.48 -13.96
N ASP A 90 -14.30 7.47 -15.23
CA ASP A 90 -15.46 6.70 -15.68
C ASP A 90 -15.12 5.21 -15.89
N GLN A 91 -16.08 4.41 -16.37
CA GLN A 91 -15.90 2.95 -16.59
C GLN A 91 -14.88 2.59 -17.68
N ALA A 92 -14.49 3.53 -18.52
CA ALA A 92 -13.43 3.37 -19.52
C ALA A 92 -12.08 3.92 -19.05
N GLY A 93 -12.01 4.48 -17.84
CA GLY A 93 -10.79 5.07 -17.29
C GLY A 93 -10.55 6.51 -17.74
N HIS A 94 -11.53 7.19 -18.34
CA HIS A 94 -11.37 8.60 -18.72
C HIS A 94 -11.33 9.48 -17.50
N THR A 95 -10.39 10.42 -17.49
CA THR A 95 -10.38 11.55 -16.56
C THR A 95 -11.30 12.67 -17.06
N ASP A 96 -11.44 13.75 -16.29
CA ASP A 96 -12.12 14.97 -16.74
C ASP A 96 -11.39 15.69 -17.89
N VAL A 97 -10.12 15.33 -18.17
CA VAL A 97 -9.34 15.87 -19.28
C VAL A 97 -9.49 14.96 -20.50
N PRO A 98 -10.03 15.45 -21.64
CA PRO A 98 -10.18 14.65 -22.84
C PRO A 98 -8.88 14.04 -23.33
N GLY A 99 -8.89 12.74 -23.62
CA GLY A 99 -7.72 11.99 -24.09
C GLY A 99 -6.75 11.56 -22.99
N LEU A 100 -6.96 11.96 -21.73
CA LEU A 100 -6.19 11.49 -20.59
C LEU A 100 -6.96 10.39 -19.85
N TYR A 101 -6.27 9.27 -19.61
CA TYR A 101 -6.78 8.12 -18.88
C TYR A 101 -6.00 7.92 -17.59
N ALA A 102 -6.66 7.36 -16.58
CA ALA A 102 -6.02 6.86 -15.37
C ALA A 102 -6.59 5.48 -15.01
N ILE A 103 -5.72 4.55 -14.63
CA ILE A 103 -6.08 3.19 -14.26
C ILE A 103 -5.25 2.71 -13.05
N GLY A 104 -5.77 1.71 -12.33
CA GLY A 104 -5.07 1.11 -11.20
C GLY A 104 -5.04 2.02 -9.97
N GLU A 105 -3.99 1.91 -9.15
CA GLU A 105 -3.91 2.64 -7.86
C GLU A 105 -3.91 4.17 -8.00
N THR A 106 -3.57 4.71 -9.17
CA THR A 106 -3.62 6.16 -9.43
C THR A 106 -5.05 6.67 -9.61
N SER A 107 -6.04 5.79 -9.88
CA SER A 107 -7.41 6.19 -10.17
C SER A 107 -8.38 5.97 -9.00
N PHE A 108 -9.44 6.76 -8.98
CA PHE A 108 -10.62 6.57 -8.15
C PHE A 108 -11.76 6.10 -9.03
N THR A 109 -12.02 4.79 -9.00
CA THR A 109 -13.06 4.11 -9.76
C THR A 109 -14.37 3.96 -8.97
N GLY A 110 -14.34 4.24 -7.67
CA GLY A 110 -15.39 3.93 -6.70
C GLY A 110 -15.38 2.49 -6.18
N LEU A 111 -14.59 1.57 -6.74
CA LEU A 111 -14.57 0.15 -6.35
C LEU A 111 -14.20 -0.08 -4.88
N HIS A 112 -13.21 0.66 -4.37
CA HIS A 112 -12.67 0.45 -3.02
C HIS A 112 -13.43 1.24 -1.93
N GLY A 113 -14.23 2.23 -2.32
CA GLY A 113 -14.94 3.10 -1.37
C GLY A 113 -14.01 3.63 -0.27
N ALA A 114 -14.36 3.36 0.99
CA ALA A 114 -13.59 3.79 2.15
C ALA A 114 -12.49 2.81 2.59
N ASN A 115 -12.47 1.57 2.07
CA ASN A 115 -11.49 0.56 2.47
C ASN A 115 -11.36 -0.53 1.40
N ARG A 116 -10.14 -0.75 0.92
CA ARG A 116 -9.84 -1.79 -0.06
C ARG A 116 -9.93 -3.19 0.58
N MET A 117 -10.72 -4.07 -0.02
CA MET A 117 -10.65 -5.52 0.25
C MET A 117 -9.41 -6.15 -0.39
N ALA A 118 -8.78 -7.09 0.33
CA ALA A 118 -7.59 -7.79 -0.16
C ALA A 118 -7.82 -8.41 -1.54
N SER A 119 -6.77 -8.41 -2.38
CA SER A 119 -6.74 -8.96 -3.74
C SER A 119 -7.53 -8.20 -4.83
N ASN A 120 -8.31 -7.17 -4.49
CA ASN A 120 -9.06 -6.41 -5.51
C ASN A 120 -8.23 -5.40 -6.31
N SER A 121 -7.11 -4.91 -5.77
CA SER A 121 -6.30 -3.89 -6.47
C SER A 121 -5.72 -4.37 -7.79
N LEU A 122 -5.20 -5.60 -7.83
CA LEU A 122 -4.64 -6.14 -9.07
C LEU A 122 -5.74 -6.42 -10.11
N LEU A 123 -6.90 -6.90 -9.64
CA LEU A 123 -8.05 -7.13 -10.50
C LEU A 123 -8.55 -5.83 -11.15
N GLU A 124 -8.64 -4.75 -10.36
CA GLU A 124 -8.99 -3.43 -10.87
C GLU A 124 -8.07 -2.99 -12.00
N CYS A 125 -6.75 -3.12 -11.83
CA CYS A 125 -5.78 -2.80 -12.87
C CYS A 125 -6.09 -3.52 -14.19
N PHE A 126 -6.35 -4.84 -14.15
CA PHE A 126 -6.62 -5.61 -15.35
C PHE A 126 -7.96 -5.25 -16.01
N VAL A 127 -9.02 -5.06 -15.23
CA VAL A 127 -10.34 -4.72 -15.76
C VAL A 127 -10.31 -3.35 -16.43
N TYR A 128 -9.74 -2.35 -15.76
CA TYR A 128 -9.64 -1.00 -16.30
C TYR A 128 -8.65 -0.91 -17.46
N ALA A 129 -7.52 -1.62 -17.42
CA ALA A 129 -6.60 -1.69 -18.56
C ALA A 129 -7.28 -2.24 -19.81
N ARG A 130 -8.10 -3.29 -19.67
CA ARG A 130 -8.85 -3.86 -20.79
C ARG A 130 -9.92 -2.90 -21.32
N SER A 131 -10.65 -2.24 -20.41
CA SER A 131 -11.69 -1.26 -20.77
C SER A 131 -11.09 -0.06 -21.51
N ALA A 132 -10.05 0.56 -20.93
CA ALA A 132 -9.33 1.69 -21.50
C ALA A 132 -8.71 1.34 -22.85
N ALA A 133 -8.06 0.18 -22.99
CA ALA A 133 -7.48 -0.24 -24.26
C ALA A 133 -8.53 -0.39 -25.37
N ALA A 134 -9.70 -0.97 -25.06
CA ALA A 134 -10.78 -1.11 -26.02
C ALA A 134 -11.33 0.26 -26.46
N ASP A 135 -11.51 1.17 -25.51
CA ASP A 135 -11.98 2.52 -25.79
C ASP A 135 -10.97 3.32 -26.64
N ILE A 136 -9.69 3.31 -26.24
CA ILE A 136 -8.58 3.96 -26.97
C ILE A 136 -8.54 3.48 -28.42
N VAL A 137 -8.54 2.16 -28.65
CA VAL A 137 -8.50 1.60 -30.01
C VAL A 137 -9.71 2.03 -30.84
N SER A 138 -10.90 2.13 -30.24
CA SER A 138 -12.12 2.54 -30.96
C SER A 138 -12.13 4.02 -31.37
N LYS A 139 -11.38 4.87 -30.65
CA LYS A 139 -11.32 6.32 -30.88
C LYS A 139 -10.03 6.78 -31.55
N LEU A 140 -9.02 5.92 -31.66
CA LEU A 140 -7.67 6.30 -32.09
C LEU A 140 -7.66 7.04 -33.44
N ASP A 141 -8.43 6.54 -34.41
CA ASP A 141 -8.53 7.15 -35.75
C ASP A 141 -9.20 8.53 -35.76
N GLN A 142 -9.88 8.89 -34.66
CA GLN A 142 -10.60 10.16 -34.50
C GLN A 142 -9.74 11.22 -33.77
N VAL A 143 -8.59 10.82 -33.24
CA VAL A 143 -7.69 11.71 -32.48
C VAL A 143 -6.70 12.37 -33.43
N ALA A 144 -6.76 13.70 -33.53
CA ALA A 144 -5.76 14.47 -34.27
C ALA A 144 -4.48 14.62 -33.43
N MET A 145 -3.37 14.12 -33.94
CA MET A 145 -2.07 14.32 -33.31
C MET A 145 -1.60 15.78 -33.45
N PRO A 146 -1.08 16.40 -32.38
CA PRO A 146 -0.53 17.75 -32.48
C PRO A 146 0.70 17.75 -33.39
N ALA A 147 0.79 18.75 -34.28
CA ALA A 147 1.90 18.88 -35.23
C ALA A 147 3.24 19.22 -34.56
N SER A 148 3.20 19.83 -33.37
CA SER A 148 4.37 20.10 -32.53
C SER A 148 3.99 20.01 -31.06
N LEU A 149 4.92 19.52 -30.25
CA LEU A 149 4.80 19.49 -28.80
C LEU A 149 5.56 20.69 -28.21
N PRO A 150 5.05 21.31 -27.13
CA PRO A 150 5.79 22.34 -26.43
C PRO A 150 7.10 21.77 -25.87
N SER A 151 8.13 22.60 -25.77
CA SER A 151 9.34 22.26 -25.02
C SER A 151 9.01 22.08 -23.54
N TRP A 152 9.74 21.19 -22.87
CA TRP A 152 9.65 21.02 -21.42
C TRP A 152 9.87 22.36 -20.70
N ASP A 153 8.93 22.73 -19.83
CA ASP A 153 9.02 23.92 -18.99
C ASP A 153 9.33 23.51 -17.55
N ALA A 154 10.58 23.74 -17.13
CA ALA A 154 11.04 23.47 -15.77
C ALA A 154 10.85 24.66 -14.81
N SER A 155 10.26 25.78 -15.24
CA SER A 155 10.24 27.02 -14.46
C SER A 155 9.49 26.92 -13.12
N GLN A 156 8.59 25.94 -12.98
CA GLN A 156 7.85 25.64 -11.75
C GLN A 156 8.30 24.33 -11.07
N VAL A 157 9.43 23.76 -11.48
CA VAL A 157 10.00 22.56 -10.86
C VAL A 157 11.03 23.00 -9.84
N THR A 158 10.84 22.61 -8.58
CA THR A 158 11.87 22.75 -7.53
C THR A 158 12.82 21.58 -7.57
N ASP A 159 14.11 21.85 -7.35
CA ASP A 159 15.13 20.81 -7.20
C ASP A 159 14.94 20.11 -5.85
N SER A 160 14.63 18.81 -5.90
CA SER A 160 14.34 18.01 -4.72
C SER A 160 15.59 17.70 -3.88
N ASP A 161 16.79 17.86 -4.43
CA ASP A 161 18.02 17.46 -3.75
C ASP A 161 18.25 18.29 -2.48
N GLU A 162 17.96 19.59 -2.51
CA GLU A 162 18.09 20.46 -1.32
C GLU A 162 17.06 20.11 -0.24
N ASP A 163 15.80 19.86 -0.61
CA ASP A 163 14.73 19.52 0.35
C ASP A 163 15.00 18.19 1.05
N VAL A 164 15.56 17.20 0.34
CA VAL A 164 15.96 15.91 0.90
C VAL A 164 17.09 16.06 1.92
N ILE A 165 18.11 16.86 1.60
CA ILE A 165 19.24 17.12 2.49
C ILE A 165 18.78 17.86 3.76
N ILE A 166 17.90 18.85 3.61
CA ILE A 166 17.36 19.62 4.75
C ILE A 166 16.55 18.70 5.67
N ALA A 167 15.67 17.86 5.13
CA ALA A 167 14.88 16.93 5.92
C ALA A 167 15.75 15.90 6.66
N HIS A 168 16.75 15.33 5.98
CA HIS A 168 17.66 14.35 6.57
C HIS A 168 18.50 14.95 7.72
N ASN A 169 19.08 16.14 7.51
CA ASN A 169 19.86 16.83 8.54
C ASN A 169 19.00 17.23 9.75
N TRP A 170 17.71 17.52 9.53
CA TRP A 170 16.79 17.86 10.61
C TRP A 170 16.46 16.67 11.51
N ASP A 171 16.36 15.46 10.94
CA ASP A 171 16.15 14.22 11.69
C ASP A 171 17.41 13.77 12.44
N GLU A 172 18.62 14.06 11.93
CA GLU A 172 19.87 13.78 12.67
C GLU A 172 20.10 14.71 13.88
N LEU A 173 19.55 15.93 13.86
CA LEU A 173 19.71 16.92 14.92
C LEU A 173 18.68 16.79 16.05
N ARG A 174 17.68 15.91 15.92
CA ARG A 174 16.63 15.64 16.92
C ARG A 174 16.88 14.35 17.68
#